data_AF-A0A838ICX7-F1
#
_entry.id   AF-A0A838ICX7-F1
#
_cell.length_a   1.000
_cell.length_b   1.000
_cell.length_c   1.000
_cell.angle_alpha   90.00
_cell.angle_beta   90.00
_cell.angle_gamma   90.00
#
_symmetry.space_group_name_H-M   'P 1'
#
loop_
_entity.id
_entity.type
_entity.pdbx_description
1 polymer ?
#
loop_
_entity_poly.entity_id
_entity_poly.type
_entity_poly.pdbx_seq_one_letter_code
_entity_poly.pdbx_strand_id
1 'polypeptide(L)'
;LYGWHFSFAFVAALESPVLHVAQHLSFLAGATLVWWSVVEPKRRRLPGELWKVPYLLGARLSGMFLGMALILLRSPAYADHYGDRARDYGLSPLTDQQVAGGMMLGLDLVVMLFTVGFFFYRSAQEHDRAERAATLTG
;
A
#
# COMPACT_ATOMS: atom_id res chain seq x y z
N LEU A 1 5.50 -7.75 3.76
CA LEU A 1 4.40 -7.98 2.80
C LEU A 1 4.50 -9.37 2.16
N TYR A 2 5.46 -9.58 1.25
CA TYR A 2 5.61 -10.86 0.53
C TYR A 2 5.81 -12.07 1.44
N GLY A 3 6.62 -11.95 2.51
CA GLY A 3 6.86 -13.05 3.44
C GLY A 3 5.59 -13.68 4.00
N TRP A 4 4.58 -12.86 4.32
CA TRP A 4 3.28 -13.29 4.83
C TRP A 4 2.35 -13.88 3.76
N HIS A 5 2.71 -13.78 2.48
CA HIS A 5 1.94 -14.34 1.37
C HIS A 5 2.51 -15.65 0.84
N PHE A 6 3.63 -16.14 1.40
CA PHE A 6 4.01 -17.54 1.22
C PHE A 6 3.01 -18.43 1.95
N SER A 7 2.66 -19.57 1.34
CA SER A 7 1.63 -20.48 1.84
C SER A 7 1.81 -20.82 3.33
N PHE A 8 3.03 -21.21 3.74
CA PHE A 8 3.31 -21.57 5.14
C PHE A 8 3.07 -20.42 6.13
N ALA A 9 3.48 -19.20 5.79
CA ALA A 9 3.37 -18.04 6.69
C ALA A 9 1.93 -17.53 6.75
N PHE A 10 1.26 -17.52 5.59
CA PHE A 10 -0.13 -17.12 5.47
C PHE A 10 -1.03 -18.03 6.32
N VAL A 11 -0.84 -19.34 6.21
CA VAL A 11 -1.64 -20.32 6.94
C VAL A 11 -1.34 -20.28 8.43
N ALA A 12 -0.06 -20.18 8.81
CA ALA A 12 0.30 -20.03 10.21
C ALA A 12 -0.35 -18.78 10.85
N ALA A 13 -0.49 -17.68 10.09
CA ALA A 13 -1.20 -16.48 10.52
C ALA A 13 -2.73 -16.63 10.55
N LEU A 14 -3.32 -17.62 9.89
CA LEU A 14 -4.75 -17.95 10.00
C LEU A 14 -5.07 -18.85 11.20
N GLU A 15 -4.16 -19.76 11.54
CA GLU A 15 -4.35 -20.73 12.61
C GLU A 15 -3.95 -20.20 13.99
N SER A 16 -3.03 -19.24 14.05
CA SER A 16 -2.53 -18.67 15.29
C SER A 16 -2.88 -17.18 15.42
N PRO A 17 -3.68 -16.80 16.43
CA PRO A 17 -3.97 -15.39 16.70
C PRO A 17 -2.71 -14.55 16.95
N VAL A 18 -1.68 -15.14 17.55
CA VAL A 18 -0.40 -14.46 17.82
C VAL A 18 0.32 -14.13 16.52
N LEU A 19 0.40 -15.10 15.58
CA LEU A 19 1.02 -14.87 14.28
C LEU A 19 0.20 -13.92 13.42
N HIS A 20 -1.13 -13.98 13.52
CA HIS A 20 -2.03 -13.01 12.90
C HIS A 20 -1.71 -11.58 13.35
N VAL A 21 -1.60 -11.34 14.67
CA VAL A 21 -1.25 -10.03 15.21
C VAL A 21 0.16 -9.62 14.79
N ALA A 22 1.13 -10.54 14.80
CA ALA A 22 2.49 -10.26 14.33
C ALA A 22 2.52 -9.84 12.85
N GLN A 23 1.71 -10.46 12.00
CA GLN A 23 1.53 -10.07 10.61
C GLN A 23 1.02 -8.62 10.51
N HIS A 24 -0.07 -8.30 11.21
CA HIS A 24 -0.63 -6.95 11.21
C HIS A 24 0.35 -5.89 11.75
N LEU A 25 1.05 -6.19 12.84
CA LEU A 25 2.08 -5.29 13.41
C LEU A 25 3.23 -5.05 12.43
N SER A 26 3.64 -6.06 11.67
CA SER A 26 4.67 -5.89 10.64
C SER A 26 4.22 -4.96 9.50
N PHE A 27 2.95 -5.03 9.10
CA PHE A 27 2.38 -4.13 8.09
C PHE A 27 2.24 -2.70 8.64
N LEU A 28 1.79 -2.55 9.88
CA LEU A 28 1.68 -1.26 10.55
C LEU A 28 3.06 -0.60 10.73
N ALA A 29 4.06 -1.34 11.17
CA ALA A 29 5.42 -0.86 11.30
C ALA A 29 5.99 -0.42 9.95
N GLY A 30 5.85 -1.24 8.90
CA GLY A 30 6.28 -0.89 7.55
C GLY A 30 5.58 0.36 7.01
N ALA A 31 4.25 0.44 7.17
CA ALA A 31 3.47 1.61 6.78
C ALA A 31 3.92 2.87 7.53
N THR A 32 4.17 2.74 8.84
CA THR A 32 4.64 3.85 9.69
C THR A 32 5.98 4.37 9.20
N LEU A 33 6.94 3.49 8.90
CA LEU A 33 8.26 3.88 8.37
C LEU A 33 8.14 4.62 7.03
N VAL A 34 7.29 4.15 6.13
CA VAL A 34 7.06 4.81 4.84
C VAL A 34 6.43 6.20 5.05
N TRP A 35 5.36 6.29 5.83
CA TRP A 35 4.66 7.56 6.04
C TRP A 35 5.45 8.55 6.89
N TRP A 36 6.34 8.08 7.76
CA TRP A 36 7.20 8.96 8.56
C TRP A 36 8.06 9.89 7.71
N SER A 37 8.63 9.37 6.61
CA SER A 37 9.41 10.18 5.66
C SER A 37 8.55 11.19 4.91
N VAL A 38 7.27 10.91 4.67
CA VAL A 38 6.36 11.77 3.92
C VAL A 38 5.82 12.91 4.78
N VAL A 39 5.47 12.59 6.03
CA VAL A 39 4.93 13.56 7.00
C VAL A 39 6.02 14.53 7.47
N GLU A 40 7.29 14.09 7.49
CA GLU A 40 8.43 14.87 7.95
C GLU A 40 8.16 15.57 9.30
N PRO A 41 7.91 14.81 10.39
CA PRO A 41 7.51 15.39 11.68
C PRO A 41 8.61 16.25 12.34
N LYS A 42 9.85 16.18 11.83
CA LYS A 42 10.99 16.99 12.33
C LYS A 42 11.00 18.39 11.69
N ARG A 43 11.59 19.36 12.38
CA ARG A 43 11.67 20.78 11.92
C ARG A 43 12.44 20.98 10.60
N ARG A 44 13.33 20.05 10.22
CA ARG A 44 14.06 20.08 8.94
C ARG A 44 13.30 19.24 7.91
N ARG A 45 12.50 19.93 7.10
CA ARG A 45 11.84 19.37 5.91
C ARG A 45 12.75 19.50 4.70
N LEU A 46 12.70 18.54 3.81
CA LEU A 46 13.31 18.66 2.49
C LEU A 46 12.56 19.73 1.70
N PRO A 47 13.25 20.56 0.90
CA PRO A 47 12.60 21.57 0.08
C PRO A 47 11.79 20.90 -1.03
N GLY A 48 10.56 21.40 -1.22
CA GLY A 48 9.63 20.91 -2.23
C GLY A 48 8.92 19.59 -1.85
N GLU A 49 7.72 19.42 -2.40
CA GLU A 49 6.84 18.30 -2.05
C GLU A 49 6.86 17.16 -3.10
N LEU A 50 7.34 17.43 -4.32
CA LEU A 50 7.23 16.49 -5.45
C LEU A 50 8.04 15.20 -5.29
N TRP A 51 9.13 15.20 -4.52
CA TRP A 51 9.93 14.01 -4.28
C TRP A 51 9.14 12.90 -3.57
N LYS A 52 8.07 13.26 -2.84
CA LYS A 52 7.21 12.33 -2.11
C LYS A 52 6.43 11.40 -3.05
N VAL A 53 6.17 11.86 -4.29
CA VAL A 53 5.46 11.10 -5.31
C VAL A 53 6.22 9.84 -5.75
N PRO A 54 7.44 9.92 -6.33
CA PRO A 54 8.20 8.73 -6.71
C PRO A 54 8.58 7.86 -5.50
N TYR A 55 8.78 8.46 -4.31
CA TYR A 55 9.02 7.71 -3.07
C TYR A 55 7.85 6.81 -2.69
N LEU A 56 6.63 7.38 -2.62
CA LEU A 56 5.43 6.60 -2.31
C LEU A 56 5.09 5.62 -3.42
N LEU A 57 5.28 5.99 -4.69
CA LEU A 57 5.12 5.09 -5.82
C LEU A 57 6.02 3.84 -5.65
N GLY A 58 7.31 4.04 -5.36
CA GLY A 58 8.25 2.93 -5.13
C GLY A 58 7.81 2.01 -3.99
N ALA A 59 7.29 2.57 -2.89
CA ALA A 59 6.78 1.78 -1.78
C ALA A 59 5.53 0.97 -2.16
N ARG A 60 4.61 1.54 -2.96
CA ARG A 60 3.32 0.93 -3.32
C ARG A 60 3.40 -0.09 -4.44
N LEU A 61 4.33 0.07 -5.38
CA LEU A 61 4.51 -0.86 -6.50
C LEU A 61 4.65 -2.32 -6.05
N SER A 62 5.34 -2.54 -4.92
CA SER A 62 5.49 -3.88 -4.33
C SER A 62 4.15 -4.53 -3.95
N GLY A 63 3.20 -3.77 -3.41
CA GLY A 63 1.85 -4.25 -3.10
C GLY A 63 1.03 -4.49 -4.35
N MET A 64 1.12 -3.59 -5.32
CA MET A 64 0.43 -3.72 -6.61
C MET A 64 0.85 -4.97 -7.39
N PHE A 65 2.16 -5.26 -7.47
CA PHE A 65 2.64 -6.47 -8.16
C PHE A 65 2.18 -7.74 -7.47
N LEU A 66 2.15 -7.76 -6.15
CA LEU A 66 1.61 -8.89 -5.40
C LEU A 66 0.12 -9.08 -5.63
N GLY A 67 -0.67 -7.99 -5.56
CA GLY A 67 -2.10 -8.03 -5.87
C GLY A 67 -2.37 -8.51 -7.29
N MET A 68 -1.62 -8.00 -8.27
CA MET A 68 -1.70 -8.44 -9.67
C MET A 68 -1.35 -9.93 -9.82
N ALA A 69 -0.31 -10.42 -9.15
CA ALA A 69 0.05 -11.83 -9.17
C ALA A 69 -1.11 -12.71 -8.65
N LEU A 70 -1.76 -12.31 -7.55
CA LEU A 70 -2.91 -13.04 -6.99
C LEU A 70 -4.12 -13.04 -7.92
N ILE A 71 -4.36 -11.95 -8.65
CA ILE A 71 -5.42 -11.85 -9.66
C ILE A 71 -5.15 -12.79 -10.85
N LEU A 72 -3.90 -12.84 -11.32
CA LEU A 72 -3.54 -13.56 -12.54
C LEU A 72 -3.38 -15.07 -12.37
N LEU A 73 -3.28 -15.56 -11.13
CA LEU A 73 -3.23 -16.99 -10.85
C LEU A 73 -4.50 -17.70 -11.35
N ARG A 74 -4.32 -18.93 -11.85
CA ARG A 74 -5.41 -19.79 -12.37
C ARG A 74 -5.80 -20.90 -11.38
N SER A 75 -5.03 -21.07 -10.31
CA SER A 75 -5.31 -21.96 -9.20
C SER A 75 -5.13 -21.19 -7.89
N PRO A 76 -5.86 -21.55 -6.82
CA PRO A 76 -5.70 -20.88 -5.53
C PRO A 76 -4.27 -21.09 -5.01
N ALA A 77 -3.60 -20.00 -4.62
CA ALA A 77 -2.24 -20.04 -4.06
C ALA A 77 -2.18 -20.77 -2.71
N TYR A 78 -3.33 -20.88 -2.04
CA TYR A 78 -3.48 -21.43 -0.69
C TYR A 78 -4.36 -22.70 -0.67
N ALA A 79 -4.54 -23.37 -1.83
CA ALA A 79 -5.54 -24.42 -2.04
C ALA A 79 -5.54 -25.52 -0.96
N ASP A 80 -4.36 -25.94 -0.49
CA ASP A 80 -4.25 -27.04 0.47
C ASP A 80 -4.72 -26.68 1.88
N HIS A 81 -4.84 -25.39 2.22
CA HIS A 81 -4.95 -24.92 3.60
C HIS A 81 -6.02 -23.84 3.80
N TYR A 82 -6.55 -23.24 2.73
CA TYR A 82 -7.55 -22.17 2.85
C TYR A 82 -8.92 -22.67 3.37
N GLY A 83 -9.14 -23.98 3.38
CA GLY A 83 -10.45 -24.56 3.70
C GLY A 83 -11.56 -24.05 2.76
N ASP A 84 -12.74 -24.62 2.91
CA ASP A 84 -13.89 -24.25 2.09
C ASP A 84 -14.63 -23.00 2.62
N ARG A 85 -14.03 -22.17 3.49
CA ARG A 85 -14.70 -21.00 4.07
C ARG A 85 -15.19 -19.99 3.03
N ALA A 86 -14.46 -19.84 1.92
CA ALA A 86 -14.93 -19.01 0.80
C ALA A 86 -16.29 -19.50 0.25
N ARG A 87 -16.52 -20.83 0.29
CA ARG A 87 -17.77 -21.44 -0.15
C ARG A 87 -18.95 -21.11 0.77
N ASP A 88 -18.72 -20.83 2.05
CA ASP A 88 -19.76 -20.36 2.97
C ASP A 88 -20.37 -19.02 2.51
N TYR A 89 -19.62 -18.25 1.72
CA TYR A 89 -20.05 -17.00 1.09
C TYR A 89 -20.39 -17.16 -0.40
N GLY A 90 -20.50 -18.39 -0.90
CA GLY A 90 -20.80 -18.67 -2.30
C GLY A 90 -19.65 -18.39 -3.28
N LEU A 91 -18.42 -18.22 -2.78
CA LEU A 91 -17.23 -17.97 -3.59
C LEU A 91 -16.39 -19.23 -3.76
N SER A 92 -15.76 -19.37 -4.94
CA SER A 92 -14.68 -20.34 -5.10
C SER A 92 -13.42 -19.80 -4.41
N PRO A 93 -12.52 -20.65 -3.87
CA PRO A 93 -11.25 -20.19 -3.29
C PRO A 93 -10.40 -19.37 -4.26
N LEU A 94 -10.48 -19.67 -5.56
CA LEU A 94 -9.78 -18.90 -6.59
C LEU A 94 -10.38 -17.48 -6.71
N THR A 95 -11.71 -17.38 -6.78
CA THR A 95 -12.42 -16.10 -6.89
C THR A 95 -12.16 -15.23 -5.67
N ASP A 96 -12.21 -15.80 -4.47
CA ASP A 96 -11.94 -15.09 -3.22
C ASP A 96 -10.53 -14.48 -3.20
N GLN A 97 -9.51 -15.25 -3.57
CA GLN A 97 -8.14 -14.74 -3.73
C GLN A 97 -8.03 -13.63 -4.78
N GLN A 98 -8.68 -13.79 -5.95
CA GLN A 98 -8.63 -12.79 -7.01
C GLN A 98 -9.28 -11.48 -6.57
N VAL A 99 -10.39 -11.55 -5.83
CA VAL A 99 -11.04 -10.39 -5.20
C VAL A 99 -10.10 -9.73 -4.20
N ALA A 100 -9.46 -10.51 -3.32
CA ALA A 100 -8.48 -9.98 -2.37
C ALA A 100 -7.29 -9.30 -3.07
N GLY A 101 -6.74 -9.91 -4.13
CA GLY A 101 -5.70 -9.30 -4.97
C GLY A 101 -6.17 -8.00 -5.65
N GLY A 102 -7.43 -7.97 -6.10
CA GLY A 102 -8.09 -6.77 -6.62
C GLY A 102 -8.22 -5.66 -5.58
N MET A 103 -8.57 -5.99 -4.34
CA MET A 103 -8.63 -5.02 -3.23
C MET A 103 -7.25 -4.45 -2.91
N MET A 104 -6.20 -5.28 -2.88
CA MET A 104 -4.82 -4.82 -2.66
C MET A 104 -4.40 -3.83 -3.74
N LEU A 105 -4.57 -4.20 -5.02
CA LEU A 105 -4.22 -3.36 -6.16
C LEU A 105 -5.04 -2.07 -6.19
N GLY A 106 -6.36 -2.17 -5.96
CA GLY A 106 -7.28 -1.04 -5.97
C GLY A 106 -6.97 -0.03 -4.87
N LEU A 107 -6.69 -0.49 -3.65
CA LEU A 107 -6.27 0.37 -2.54
C LEU A 107 -4.98 1.13 -2.88
N ASP A 108 -3.97 0.44 -3.41
CA ASP A 108 -2.71 1.09 -3.78
C ASP A 108 -2.92 2.13 -4.91
N LEU A 109 -3.76 1.83 -5.91
CA LEU A 109 -4.12 2.79 -6.96
C LEU A 109 -4.79 4.05 -6.38
N VAL A 110 -5.74 3.90 -5.47
CA VAL A 110 -6.42 5.03 -4.81
C VAL A 110 -5.42 5.88 -4.03
N VAL A 111 -4.54 5.25 -3.25
CA VAL A 111 -3.49 5.94 -2.48
C VAL A 111 -2.54 6.69 -3.41
N MET A 112 -2.15 6.09 -4.55
CA MET A 112 -1.27 6.73 -5.52
C MET A 112 -1.93 7.92 -6.21
N LEU A 113 -3.16 7.77 -6.70
CA LEU A 113 -3.90 8.86 -7.35
C LEU A 113 -4.08 10.04 -6.39
N PHE A 114 -4.45 9.75 -5.13
CA PHE A 114 -4.54 10.77 -4.09
C PHE A 114 -3.18 11.44 -3.83
N THR A 115 -2.12 10.66 -3.67
CA THR A 115 -0.76 11.16 -3.39
C THR A 115 -0.26 12.09 -4.50
N VAL A 116 -0.39 11.64 -5.75
CA VAL A 116 -0.02 12.44 -6.93
C VAL A 116 -0.83 13.73 -6.92
N GLY A 117 -2.16 13.66 -6.92
CA GLY A 117 -3.00 14.85 -6.95
C GLY A 117 -2.71 15.82 -5.80
N PHE A 118 -2.58 15.32 -4.57
CA PHE A 118 -2.33 16.12 -3.39
C PHE A 118 -0.97 16.82 -3.40
N PHE A 119 0.12 16.11 -3.72
CA PHE A 119 1.46 16.71 -3.69
C PHE A 119 1.75 17.57 -4.92
N PHE A 120 1.19 17.25 -6.09
CA PHE A 120 1.22 18.17 -7.22
C PHE A 120 0.48 19.47 -6.90
N TYR A 121 -0.71 19.38 -6.29
CA TYR A 121 -1.46 20.56 -5.85
C TYR A 121 -0.67 21.38 -4.82
N ARG A 122 -0.08 20.73 -3.80
CA ARG A 122 0.77 21.44 -2.82
C ARG A 122 1.97 22.11 -3.47
N SER A 123 2.63 21.44 -4.42
CA SER A 123 3.79 22.01 -5.12
C SER A 123 3.38 23.23 -5.95
N ALA A 124 2.25 23.19 -6.66
CA ALA A 124 1.74 24.34 -7.40
C ALA A 124 1.46 25.53 -6.47
N GLN A 125 0.82 25.28 -5.31
CA GLN A 125 0.59 26.31 -4.30
C GLN A 125 1.88 26.90 -3.70
N GLU A 126 2.93 26.08 -3.56
CA GLU A 126 4.24 26.55 -3.09
C GLU A 126 4.91 27.46 -4.13
N HIS A 127 4.85 27.10 -5.42
CA HIS A 127 5.33 27.95 -6.51
C HIS A 127 4.59 29.29 -6.58
N ASP A 128 3.25 29.29 -6.57
CA ASP A 128 2.45 30.53 -6.62
C ASP A 128 2.78 31.48 -5.45
N ARG A 129 3.04 30.92 -4.26
CA ARG A 129 3.42 31.71 -3.07
C ARG A 129 4.83 32.30 -3.22
N ALA A 130 5.77 31.53 -3.75
CA ALA A 130 7.13 31.99 -3.99
C ALA A 130 7.18 33.13 -5.02
N GLU A 131 6.41 33.02 -6.11
CA GLU A 131 6.29 34.08 -7.12
C GLU A 131 5.71 35.38 -6.53
N ARG A 132 4.59 35.28 -5.78
CA ARG A 132 3.99 36.45 -5.11
C ARG A 132 4.94 37.13 -4.13
N ALA A 133 5.72 36.35 -3.37
CA ALA A 133 6.69 36.90 -2.45
C ALA A 133 7.81 37.67 -3.19
N ALA A 134 8.29 37.13 -4.31
CA ALA A 134 9.30 37.78 -5.13
C ALA A 134 8.82 39.13 -5.71
N THR A 135 7.55 39.21 -6.13
CA THR A 135 6.95 40.46 -6.64
C THR A 135 6.80 41.54 -5.58
N LEU A 136 6.64 41.18 -4.29
CA LEU A 136 6.49 42.15 -3.19
C LEU A 136 7.84 42.71 -2.68
N THR A 137 8.94 42.04 -2.99
CA THR A 137 10.29 42.40 -2.52
C THR A 137 11.16 43.11 -3.56
N GLY A 138 10.72 43.19 -4.82
CA GLY A 138 11.40 43.89 -5.92
C GLY A 138 10.74 45.23 -6.23
#